data_AF-A0A351EQG0-F1
#
_entry.id   AF-A0A351EQG0-F1
#
_cell.length_a   1.000
_cell.length_b   1.000
_cell.length_c   1.000
_cell.angle_alpha   90.00
_cell.angle_beta   90.00
_cell.angle_gamma   90.00
#
_symmetry.space_group_name_H-M   'P 1'
#
loop_
_entity.id
_entity.type
_entity.pdbx_description
1 polymer ?
#
loop_
_entity_poly.entity_id
_entity_poly.type
_entity_poly.pdbx_seq_one_letter_code
_entity_poly.pdbx_strand_id
1 'polypeptide(L)'
;MRPGLKLSSAVCSTEVIVVAGSGDVDLTCGGVPMLAPGAEAGEANAAEGLTEGTMLGKRYCDEDGTVEVLCTKPGDGSVGVGQTAFGLKEAKPLPASD
;
A
#
# COMPACT_ATOMS: atom_id res chain seq x y z
N MET A 1 -4.55 -8.13 9.75
CA MET A 1 -3.98 -6.76 9.72
C MET A 1 -4.64 -5.85 10.75
N ARG A 2 -3.93 -4.79 11.17
CA ARG A 2 -4.43 -3.79 12.13
C ARG A 2 -3.86 -2.41 11.81
N PRO A 3 -4.55 -1.30 12.15
CA PRO A 3 -3.97 0.03 12.06
C PRO A 3 -2.62 0.13 12.80
N GLY A 4 -1.69 0.86 12.21
CA GLY A 4 -0.32 1.02 12.70
C GLY A 4 0.65 -0.10 12.29
N LEU A 5 0.18 -1.19 11.66
CA LEU A 5 1.05 -2.22 11.10
C LEU A 5 1.92 -1.61 9.99
N LYS A 6 3.23 -1.81 10.08
CA LYS A 6 4.20 -1.40 9.05
C LYS A 6 4.58 -2.59 8.20
N LEU A 7 4.76 -2.37 6.91
CA LEU A 7 5.14 -3.40 5.94
C LEU A 7 6.14 -2.85 4.92
N SER A 8 7.02 -3.72 4.44
CA SER A 8 8.02 -3.43 3.40
C SER A 8 7.74 -4.28 2.17
N SER A 9 7.91 -3.70 0.98
CA SER A 9 7.77 -4.43 -0.28
C SER A 9 8.85 -5.49 -0.41
N ALA A 10 8.48 -6.63 -1.00
CA ALA A 10 9.41 -7.69 -1.37
C ALA A 10 10.07 -7.44 -2.75
N VAL A 11 9.60 -6.46 -3.52
CA VAL A 11 10.00 -6.27 -4.94
C VAL A 11 10.61 -4.90 -5.24
N CYS A 12 10.47 -3.93 -4.34
CA CYS A 12 11.04 -2.59 -4.50
C CYS A 12 11.21 -1.90 -3.13
N SER A 13 11.49 -0.60 -3.12
CA SER A 13 11.73 0.17 -1.89
C SER A 13 10.46 0.60 -1.14
N THR A 14 9.26 0.31 -1.64
CA THR A 14 8.00 0.77 -1.05
C THR A 14 7.83 0.28 0.39
N GLU A 15 7.56 1.21 1.31
CA GLU A 15 7.15 0.89 2.69
C GLU A 15 5.84 1.62 3.00
N VAL A 16 4.97 0.95 3.74
CA VAL A 16 3.66 1.50 4.13
C VAL A 16 3.35 1.28 5.61
N ILE A 17 2.42 2.08 6.11
CA ILE A 17 1.73 1.84 7.37
C ILE A 17 0.23 1.71 7.12
N VAL A 18 -0.40 0.71 7.73
CA VAL A 18 -1.85 0.53 7.70
C VAL A 18 -2.51 1.66 8.49
N VAL A 19 -3.42 2.39 7.85
CA VAL A 19 -4.22 3.45 8.46
C VAL A 19 -5.57 2.91 8.90
N ALA A 20 -6.22 2.11 8.06
CA ALA A 20 -7.50 1.45 8.34
C ALA A 20 -7.50 0.04 7.74
N GLY A 21 -8.26 -0.87 8.34
CA GLY A 21 -8.33 -2.27 7.93
C GLY A 21 -8.46 -3.21 9.12
N SER A 22 -9.11 -4.35 8.90
CA SER A 22 -9.32 -5.39 9.90
C SER A 22 -9.33 -6.77 9.25
N GLY A 23 -9.16 -7.83 10.05
CA GLY A 23 -9.11 -9.20 9.53
C GLY A 23 -7.81 -9.52 8.81
N ASP A 24 -7.70 -10.73 8.27
CA ASP A 24 -6.50 -11.23 7.62
C ASP A 24 -6.55 -10.94 6.12
N VAL A 25 -6.23 -9.70 5.78
CA VAL A 25 -6.01 -9.25 4.40
C VAL A 25 -4.50 -9.19 4.16
N ASP A 26 -4.05 -9.81 3.08
CA ASP A 26 -2.64 -9.80 2.69
C ASP A 26 -2.37 -8.62 1.76
N LEU A 27 -1.68 -7.60 2.29
CA LEU A 27 -1.25 -6.47 1.48
C LEU A 27 -0.14 -6.90 0.54
N THR A 28 -0.23 -6.42 -0.69
CA THR A 28 0.75 -6.67 -1.74
C THR A 28 1.38 -5.38 -2.21
N CYS A 29 2.60 -5.45 -2.70
CA CYS A 29 3.24 -4.40 -3.48
C CYS A 29 3.75 -5.04 -4.78
N GLY A 30 3.34 -4.52 -5.94
CA GLY A 30 3.64 -5.17 -7.22
C GLY A 30 2.96 -6.52 -7.40
N GLY A 31 1.84 -6.77 -6.70
CA GLY A 31 1.17 -8.07 -6.69
C GLY A 31 1.86 -9.15 -5.84
N VAL A 32 2.93 -8.81 -5.12
CA VAL A 32 3.65 -9.73 -4.24
C VAL A 32 3.35 -9.39 -2.78
N PRO A 33 3.10 -10.38 -1.90
CA PRO A 33 2.87 -10.14 -0.48
C PRO A 33 3.97 -9.29 0.15
N MET A 34 3.57 -8.27 0.90
CA MET A 34 4.50 -7.43 1.64
C MET A 34 5.00 -8.14 2.89
N LEU A 35 6.20 -7.78 3.31
CA LEU A 35 6.93 -8.41 4.40
C LEU A 35 6.91 -7.53 5.65
N ALA A 36 7.27 -8.14 6.79
CA ALA A 36 7.59 -7.38 7.98
C ALA A 36 8.79 -6.45 7.71
N PRO A 37 8.85 -5.26 8.33
CA PRO A 37 9.96 -4.34 8.14
C PRO A 37 11.30 -5.00 8.49
N GLY A 38 12.26 -4.91 7.57
CA GLY A 38 13.61 -5.48 7.74
C GLY A 38 13.71 -6.98 7.46
N ALA A 39 12.63 -7.64 7.04
CA ALA A 39 12.73 -9.01 6.52
C ALA A 39 13.46 -9.02 5.16
N GLU A 40 14.20 -10.10 4.90
CA GLU A 40 14.86 -10.30 3.61
C GLU A 40 13.83 -10.61 2.52
N ALA A 41 13.91 -9.87 1.41
CA ALA A 41 13.14 -10.16 0.22
C ALA A 41 13.73 -11.40 -0.49
N GLY A 42 12.86 -12.34 -0.87
CA GLY A 42 13.25 -13.44 -1.76
C GLY A 42 13.34 -12.99 -3.23
N GLU A 43 13.50 -13.95 -4.12
CA GLU A 43 13.44 -13.72 -5.57
C GLU A 43 11.97 -13.60 -6.01
N ALA A 44 11.42 -12.40 -5.96
CA ALA A 44 10.09 -12.09 -6.48
C ALA A 44 10.15 -10.85 -7.38
N ASN A 45 9.37 -10.87 -8.46
CA ASN A 45 9.23 -9.74 -9.37
C ASN A 45 7.81 -9.19 -9.30
N ALA A 46 7.65 -7.89 -9.52
CA ALA A 46 6.34 -7.29 -9.64
C ALA A 46 5.59 -7.86 -10.86
N ALA A 47 4.28 -8.06 -10.72
CA ALA A 47 3.42 -8.44 -11.83
C ALA A 47 3.24 -7.28 -12.82
N GLU A 48 3.03 -7.61 -14.09
CA GLU A 48 2.73 -6.62 -15.14
C GLU A 48 1.50 -5.79 -14.75
N GLY A 49 1.57 -4.47 -14.98
CA GLY A 49 0.50 -3.53 -14.64
C GLY A 49 0.38 -3.17 -13.16
N LEU A 50 1.23 -3.73 -12.28
CA LEU A 50 1.31 -3.37 -10.85
C LEU A 50 2.62 -2.62 -10.51
N THR A 51 3.17 -1.91 -11.48
CA THR A 51 4.41 -1.12 -11.38
C THR A 51 4.17 0.38 -11.60
N GLU A 52 2.98 0.87 -11.23
CA GLU A 52 2.60 2.29 -11.40
C GLU A 52 3.15 3.20 -10.29
N GLY A 53 3.92 2.64 -9.36
CA GLY A 53 4.54 3.36 -8.26
C GLY A 53 3.65 3.59 -7.04
N THR A 54 4.31 3.83 -5.92
CA THR A 54 3.70 4.26 -4.66
C THR A 54 4.46 5.48 -4.14
N MET A 55 3.77 6.60 -3.94
CA MET A 55 4.38 7.90 -3.63
C MET A 55 4.39 8.21 -2.14
N LEU A 56 5.51 8.74 -1.65
CA LEU A 56 5.68 9.14 -0.24
C LEU A 56 4.58 10.10 0.22
N GLY A 57 4.02 9.84 1.41
CA GLY A 57 3.04 10.71 2.05
C GLY A 57 1.62 10.61 1.47
N LYS A 58 1.41 9.80 0.43
CA LYS A 58 0.08 9.54 -0.13
C LYS A 58 -0.61 8.37 0.56
N ARG A 59 -1.94 8.47 0.61
CA ARG A 59 -2.82 7.42 1.12
C ARG A 59 -3.42 6.66 -0.05
N TYR A 60 -3.52 5.35 0.10
CA TYR A 60 -4.09 4.45 -0.88
C TYR A 60 -5.14 3.58 -0.20
N CYS A 61 -6.26 3.32 -0.86
CA CYS A 61 -7.30 2.44 -0.35
C CYS A 61 -7.93 1.56 -1.43
N ASP A 62 -8.60 0.50 -0.99
CA ASP A 62 -9.53 -0.26 -1.81
C ASP A 62 -10.74 0.61 -2.22
N GLU A 63 -11.53 0.10 -3.18
CA GLU A 63 -12.71 0.80 -3.71
C GLU A 63 -13.73 1.11 -2.61
N ASP A 64 -13.91 0.18 -1.66
CA ASP A 64 -14.84 0.34 -0.53
C ASP A 64 -14.27 1.22 0.60
N GLY A 65 -12.98 1.57 0.55
CA GLY A 65 -12.28 2.35 1.58
C GLY A 65 -12.16 1.64 2.93
N THR A 66 -12.30 0.31 2.96
CA THR A 66 -12.20 -0.52 4.15
C THR A 66 -10.76 -0.77 4.57
N VAL A 67 -9.84 -0.81 3.60
CA VAL A 67 -8.41 -0.93 3.81
C VAL A 67 -7.75 0.35 3.31
N GLU A 68 -6.95 0.98 4.17
CA GLU A 68 -6.21 2.19 3.85
C GLU A 68 -4.78 2.07 4.32
N VAL A 69 -3.84 2.49 3.48
CA VAL A 69 -2.41 2.53 3.80
C VAL A 69 -1.84 3.91 3.48
N LEU A 70 -0.86 4.34 4.27
CA LEU A 70 -0.04 5.52 4.02
C LEU A 70 1.35 5.05 3.58
N CYS A 71 1.83 5.57 2.45
CA CYS A 71 3.19 5.33 2.01
C CYS A 71 4.20 6.13 2.86
N THR A 72 5.17 5.42 3.44
CA THR A 72 6.25 5.98 4.27
C THR A 72 7.61 5.95 3.59
N LYS A 73 7.75 5.20 2.50
CA LYS A 73 8.93 5.22 1.61
C LYS A 73 8.49 4.90 0.17
N PRO A 74 8.89 5.70 -0.83
CA PRO A 74 8.41 5.52 -2.19
C PRO A 74 9.10 4.33 -2.88
N GLY A 75 8.47 3.82 -3.93
CA GLY A 75 9.01 2.77 -4.79
C GLY A 75 8.12 2.52 -6.01
N ASP A 76 8.56 1.63 -6.90
CA ASP A 76 7.96 1.45 -8.23
C ASP A 76 6.74 0.51 -8.23
N GLY A 77 6.57 -0.32 -7.21
CA GLY A 77 5.43 -1.22 -7.11
C GLY A 77 4.16 -0.52 -6.64
N SER A 78 3.01 -0.91 -7.18
CA SER A 78 1.68 -0.48 -6.74
C SER A 78 1.25 -1.27 -5.50
N VAL A 79 0.77 -0.58 -4.46
CA VAL A 79 0.20 -1.21 -3.26
C VAL A 79 -1.22 -1.69 -3.53
N GLY A 80 -1.62 -2.81 -2.91
CA GLY A 80 -2.91 -3.43 -3.19
C GLY A 80 -3.18 -4.69 -2.37
N VAL A 81 -4.11 -5.51 -2.85
CA VAL A 81 -4.41 -6.86 -2.34
C VAL A 81 -4.48 -7.82 -3.52
N GLY A 82 -3.73 -8.92 -3.45
CA GLY A 82 -3.62 -9.87 -4.54
C GLY A 82 -3.12 -9.21 -5.82
N GLN A 83 -3.95 -9.23 -6.88
CA GLN A 83 -3.64 -8.57 -8.16
C GLN A 83 -4.38 -7.23 -8.36
N THR A 84 -5.03 -6.72 -7.31
CA THR A 84 -5.81 -5.48 -7.38
C THR A 84 -5.05 -4.34 -6.71
N ALA A 85 -4.62 -3.35 -7.49
CA ALA A 85 -4.01 -2.14 -6.97
C ALA A 85 -5.04 -1.27 -6.23
N PHE A 86 -4.60 -0.62 -5.17
CA PHE A 86 -5.38 0.41 -4.48
C PHE A 86 -5.37 1.73 -5.25
N GLY A 87 -6.49 2.46 -5.12
CA GLY A 87 -6.61 3.82 -5.62
C GLY A 87 -6.02 4.84 -4.64
N LEU A 88 -5.56 5.98 -5.16
CA LEU A 88 -5.19 7.12 -4.32
C LEU A 88 -6.42 7.60 -3.55
N LYS A 89 -6.31 7.68 -2.22
CA LYS A 89 -7.34 8.28 -1.39
C LYS A 89 -7.20 9.79 -1.45
N GLU A 90 -7.99 10.41 -2.31
CA GLU A 90 -8.07 11.86 -2.37
C GLU A 90 -8.63 12.41 -1.05
N ALA A 91 -8.03 13.50 -0.58
CA ALA A 91 -8.62 14.25 0.50
C ALA A 91 -9.95 14.82 0.01
N LYS A 92 -11.06 14.50 0.66
CA LYS A 92 -12.29 15.28 0.47
C LYS A 92 -11.94 16.73 0.81
N PRO A 93 -12.16 17.69 -0.11
CA PRO A 93 -11.94 19.08 0.21
C PRO A 93 -12.74 19.42 1.45
N LEU A 94 -12.08 20.01 2.44
CA LEU A 94 -12.77 20.59 3.59
C LEU A 94 -13.77 21.62 3.05
N PRO A 95 -15.01 21.67 3.58
CA PRO A 95 -15.88 22.79 3.27
C PRO A 95 -15.12 24.07 3.62
N ALA A 96 -15.01 24.99 2.66
CA ALA A 96 -14.43 26.29 2.93
C ALA A 96 -15.25 26.96 4.04
N SER A 97 -14.58 27.35 5.13
CA SER A 97 -15.21 28.17 6.15
C SER A 97 -15.35 29.59 5.60
N ASP A 98 -16.58 30.08 5.50
CA ASP A 98 -16.93 31.50 5.28
C ASP A 98 -17.40 32.11 6.61
#